data_AF-A0A9Q0VT06-F1
#
_entry.id   AF-A0A9Q0VT06-F1
#
_cell.length_a   1.000
_cell.length_b   1.000
_cell.length_c   1.000
_cell.angle_alpha   90.00
_cell.angle_beta   90.00
_cell.angle_gamma   90.00
#
_symmetry.space_group_name_H-M   'P 1'
#
loop_
_entity.id
_entity.type
_entity.pdbx_description
1 polymer ?
#
loop_
_entity_poly.entity_id
_entity_poly.type
_entity_poly.pdbx_seq_one_letter_code
_entity_poly.pdbx_strand_id
1 'polypeptide(L)'
;MSSPPMELSFYLSLSLLCSISIIAHSTVRPNSTFKYFNEGEFGDFLTEYRATFRPLDITESVFQLLFYNTTPDAYTLAIRMGSRRSESLRRYVWEAN
;
A
#
# COMPACT_ATOMS: atom_id res chain seq x y z
N MET A 1 -13.17 -54.92 2.15
CA MET A 1 -12.49 -54.18 3.24
C MET A 1 -12.42 -52.73 2.82
N SER A 2 -13.45 -51.94 3.14
CA SER A 2 -13.58 -50.55 2.69
C SER A 2 -13.79 -49.63 3.88
N SER A 3 -12.71 -49.01 4.34
CA SER A 3 -12.80 -47.81 5.18
C SER A 3 -11.79 -46.73 4.74
N PRO A 4 -11.93 -46.14 3.54
CA PRO A 4 -11.10 -45.00 3.14
C PRO A 4 -11.60 -43.56 3.52
N PRO A 5 -12.85 -43.28 3.96
CA PRO A 5 -13.28 -41.89 4.16
C PRO A 5 -13.01 -41.30 5.56
N MET A 6 -12.89 -42.15 6.59
CA MET A 6 -12.78 -41.71 7.99
C MET A 6 -11.37 -41.17 8.31
N GLU A 7 -10.33 -41.85 7.81
CA GLU A 7 -8.93 -41.42 7.95
C GLU A 7 -8.68 -40.07 7.25
N LEU A 8 -9.14 -39.92 6.00
CA LEU A 8 -9.00 -38.66 5.27
C LEU A 8 -9.67 -37.48 5.98
N SER A 9 -10.88 -37.72 6.52
CA SER A 9 -11.61 -36.71 7.30
C SER A 9 -10.89 -36.36 8.60
N PHE A 10 -10.23 -37.33 9.23
CA PHE A 10 -9.43 -37.13 10.44
C PHE A 10 -8.16 -36.32 10.16
N TYR A 11 -7.38 -36.65 9.12
CA TYR A 11 -6.21 -35.87 8.72
C TYR A 11 -6.60 -34.45 8.28
N LEU A 12 -7.73 -34.31 7.58
CA LEU A 12 -8.25 -33.01 7.18
C LEU A 12 -8.66 -32.18 8.40
N SER A 13 -9.41 -32.75 9.35
CA SER A 13 -9.79 -32.01 10.56
C SER A 13 -8.57 -31.64 11.41
N LEU A 14 -7.58 -32.53 11.51
CA LEU A 14 -6.34 -32.27 12.23
C LEU A 14 -5.53 -31.14 11.58
N SER A 15 -5.42 -31.13 10.25
CA SER A 15 -4.74 -30.05 9.52
C SER A 15 -5.44 -28.70 9.65
N LEU A 16 -6.78 -28.68 9.66
CA LEU A 16 -7.59 -27.49 9.94
C LEU A 16 -7.42 -27.02 11.39
N LEU A 17 -7.36 -27.92 12.37
CA LEU A 17 -7.13 -27.55 13.77
C LEU A 17 -5.72 -26.97 14.00
N CYS A 18 -4.70 -27.53 13.33
CA CYS A 18 -3.35 -27.00 13.37
C CYS A 18 -3.21 -25.62 12.70
N SER A 19 -3.98 -25.33 11.65
CA SER A 19 -3.90 -24.03 10.97
C SER A 19 -4.49 -22.88 11.79
N ILE A 20 -5.50 -23.14 12.63
CA ILE A 20 -6.06 -22.12 13.56
C ILE A 20 -5.04 -21.68 14.62
N SER A 21 -4.04 -22.53 14.90
CA SER A 21 -2.98 -22.23 15.88
C SER A 21 -1.91 -21.25 15.34
N ILE A 22 -1.89 -21.02 14.02
CA ILE A 22 -0.94 -20.12 13.36
C ILE A 22 -1.61 -18.75 13.18
N ILE A 23 -1.84 -18.04 14.30
CA ILE A 23 -2.23 -16.63 14.26
C ILE A 23 -0.93 -15.81 14.23
N ALA A 24 -0.51 -15.40 13.02
CA ALA A 24 0.59 -14.46 12.89
C ALA A 24 0.13 -13.07 13.38
N HIS A 25 0.59 -12.64 14.55
CA HIS A 25 0.37 -11.28 15.03
C HIS A 25 1.22 -10.29 14.23
N SER A 26 0.60 -9.55 13.32
CA SER A 26 1.25 -8.50 12.53
C SER A 26 1.32 -7.17 13.29
N THR A 27 1.84 -7.20 14.53
CA THR A 27 2.09 -5.96 15.28
C THR A 27 3.49 -5.46 14.97
N VAL A 28 3.59 -4.42 14.14
CA VAL A 28 4.86 -3.73 13.87
C VAL A 28 5.30 -3.03 15.17
N ARG A 29 6.56 -3.25 15.60
CA ARG A 29 7.08 -2.52 16.78
C ARG A 29 7.11 -1.02 16.48
N PRO A 30 6.80 -0.14 17.44
CA PRO A 30 6.80 1.32 17.21
C PRO A 30 8.13 1.88 16.69
N ASN A 31 9.25 1.24 17.00
CA ASN A 31 10.58 1.64 16.51
C ASN A 31 10.93 1.07 15.12
N SER A 32 10.09 0.18 14.57
CA SER A 32 10.22 -0.42 13.24
C SER A 32 9.23 0.15 12.23
N THR A 33 8.48 1.20 12.58
CA THR A 33 7.61 1.92 11.64
C THR A 33 8.43 2.85 10.77
N PHE A 34 8.08 2.97 9.50
CA PHE A 34 8.61 4.01 8.63
C PHE A 34 7.97 5.37 8.96
N LYS A 35 8.72 6.44 8.71
CA LYS A 35 8.23 7.82 8.83
C LYS A 35 8.61 8.56 7.56
N TYR A 36 7.65 9.30 7.00
CA TYR A 36 7.87 10.22 5.90
C TYR A 36 7.39 11.60 6.32
N PHE A 37 8.24 12.59 6.09
CA PHE A 37 7.92 13.99 6.33
C PHE A 37 7.57 14.64 4.99
N ASN A 38 6.65 15.60 5.03
CA ASN A 38 6.27 16.38 3.87
C ASN A 38 7.28 17.51 3.63
N GLU A 39 8.47 17.14 3.19
CA GLU A 39 9.61 18.03 2.96
C GLU A 39 10.26 17.76 1.60
N GLY A 40 11.25 18.57 1.22
CA GLY A 40 11.98 18.45 -0.04
C GLY A 40 11.47 19.39 -1.13
N GLU A 41 11.66 19.01 -2.39
CA GLU A 41 11.25 19.80 -3.57
C GLU A 41 9.85 19.42 -4.05
N PHE A 42 9.21 20.33 -4.78
CA PHE A 42 7.98 19.98 -5.49
C PHE A 42 8.33 19.25 -6.79
N GLY A 43 7.48 18.33 -7.23
CA GLY A 43 7.69 17.67 -8.50
C GLY A 43 7.13 18.48 -9.68
N ASP A 44 7.74 18.27 -10.86
CA ASP A 44 7.55 19.15 -12.02
C ASP A 44 6.43 18.73 -12.98
N PHE A 45 5.76 17.60 -12.72
CA PHE A 45 4.83 16.99 -13.67
C PHE A 45 3.38 17.42 -13.43
N LEU A 46 2.61 17.52 -14.51
CA LEU A 46 1.18 17.84 -14.43
C LEU A 46 0.40 16.72 -13.70
N THR A 47 -0.27 17.11 -12.63
CA THR A 47 -1.13 16.26 -11.81
C THR A 47 -2.60 16.66 -11.98
N GLU A 48 -3.47 15.75 -11.57
CA GLU A 48 -4.89 16.04 -11.37
C GLU A 48 -5.08 17.28 -10.49
N TYR A 49 -6.07 18.10 -10.84
CA TYR A 49 -6.37 19.39 -10.18
C TYR A 49 -5.26 20.45 -10.26
N ARG A 50 -4.19 20.22 -11.05
CA ARG A 50 -3.01 21.09 -11.10
C ARG A 50 -2.38 21.27 -9.70
N ALA A 51 -2.46 20.24 -8.88
CA ALA A 51 -1.98 20.27 -7.51
C ALA A 51 -0.46 20.31 -7.43
N THR A 52 0.08 21.06 -6.47
CA THR A 52 1.47 20.93 -6.07
C THR A 52 1.66 19.63 -5.30
N PHE A 53 2.78 18.95 -5.50
CA PHE A 53 3.05 17.67 -4.85
C PHE A 53 4.53 17.46 -4.54
N ARG A 54 4.80 16.68 -3.49
CA ARG A 54 6.12 16.21 -3.08
C ARG A 54 6.20 14.68 -3.17
N PRO A 55 6.94 14.14 -4.14
CA PRO A 55 7.10 12.70 -4.28
C PRO A 55 7.89 12.10 -3.12
N LEU A 56 7.48 10.92 -2.65
CA LEU A 56 8.28 10.09 -1.75
C LEU A 56 9.09 9.07 -2.55
N ASP A 57 10.09 8.47 -1.89
CA ASP A 57 10.94 7.43 -2.48
C ASP A 57 10.21 6.09 -2.67
N ILE A 58 9.01 5.94 -2.09
CA ILE A 58 8.15 4.78 -2.32
C ILE A 58 7.51 4.92 -3.70
N THR A 59 8.08 4.20 -4.66
CA THR A 59 7.58 4.09 -6.02
C THR A 59 7.69 2.65 -6.50
N GLU A 60 6.66 2.17 -7.20
CA GLU A 60 6.64 0.83 -7.79
C GLU A 60 6.02 0.92 -9.19
N SER A 61 6.81 0.60 -10.22
CA SER A 61 6.40 0.70 -11.63
C SER A 61 5.80 2.06 -12.01
N VAL A 62 4.47 2.12 -12.22
CA VAL A 62 3.72 3.34 -12.56
C VAL A 62 3.09 4.01 -11.34
N PHE A 63 3.24 3.47 -10.14
CA PHE A 63 2.67 4.02 -8.92
C PHE A 63 3.72 4.75 -8.09
N GLN A 64 3.29 5.85 -7.48
CA GLN A 64 4.15 6.64 -6.59
C GLN A 64 3.34 7.20 -5.43
N LEU A 65 3.88 7.03 -4.22
CA LEU A 65 3.37 7.66 -3.01
C LEU A 65 3.91 9.09 -2.89
N LEU A 66 3.07 10.04 -2.50
CA LEU A 66 3.41 11.46 -2.45
C LEU A 66 2.47 12.23 -1.52
N PHE A 67 2.92 13.40 -1.07
CA PHE A 67 2.03 14.42 -0.50
C PHE A 67 1.59 15.37 -1.61
N TYR A 68 0.32 15.74 -1.67
CA TYR A 68 -0.14 16.78 -2.59
C TYR A 68 -1.06 17.78 -1.89
N ASN A 69 -1.21 18.96 -2.48
CA ASN A 69 -2.17 19.95 -2.02
C ASN A 69 -2.74 20.77 -3.18
N THR A 70 -4.03 21.09 -3.07
CA THR A 70 -4.72 22.09 -3.90
C THR A 70 -4.96 23.40 -3.13
N THR A 71 -4.86 23.34 -1.80
CA THR A 71 -4.95 24.47 -0.87
C THR A 71 -3.60 24.67 -0.19
N PRO A 72 -3.07 25.90 -0.06
CA PRO A 72 -1.82 26.13 0.66
C PRO A 72 -1.84 25.50 2.07
N ASP A 73 -0.73 24.88 2.47
CA ASP A 73 -0.50 24.28 3.79
C ASP A 73 -1.42 23.12 4.22
N ALA A 74 -2.35 22.69 3.36
CA ALA A 74 -3.23 21.54 3.59
C ALA A 74 -2.87 20.38 2.66
N TYR A 75 -2.12 19.41 3.18
CA TYR A 75 -1.57 18.30 2.39
C TYR A 75 -2.29 16.98 2.65
N THR A 76 -2.50 16.24 1.57
CA THR A 76 -3.06 14.89 1.56
C THR A 76 -1.97 13.90 1.13
N LEU A 77 -1.83 12.79 1.85
CA LEU A 77 -1.00 11.67 1.41
C LEU A 77 -1.79 10.87 0.37
N ALA A 78 -1.19 10.60 -0.79
CA ALA A 78 -1.88 9.94 -1.90
C ALA A 78 -0.96 9.03 -2.71
N ILE A 79 -1.59 8.13 -3.47
CA ILE A 79 -0.94 7.36 -4.52
C ILE A 79 -1.42 7.90 -5.85
N ARG A 80 -0.48 8.19 -6.75
CA ARG A 80 -0.78 8.50 -8.15
C ARG A 80 -0.36 7.38 -9.08
N MET A 81 -0.96 7.38 -10.26
CA MET A 81 -0.53 6.58 -11.40
C MET A 81 0.13 7.48 -12.47
N GLY A 82 1.32 7.10 -12.91
CA GLY A 82 2.08 7.73 -13.99
C GLY A 82 3.60 7.55 -13.83
N SER A 83 4.27 7.13 -14.90
CA SER A 83 5.73 7.04 -14.97
C SER A 83 6.38 8.40 -15.18
N ARG A 84 7.61 8.59 -14.67
CA ARG A 84 8.46 9.77 -14.97
C ARG A 84 8.73 9.98 -16.47
N ARG A 85 8.56 8.94 -17.29
CA ARG A 85 8.77 9.00 -18.76
C ARG A 85 7.57 9.55 -19.53
N SER A 86 6.43 9.76 -18.88
CA SER A 86 5.23 10.32 -19.50
C SER A 86 4.91 11.69 -18.92
N GLU A 87 4.72 12.66 -19.81
CA GLU A 87 4.22 14.01 -19.50
C GLU A 87 2.68 14.08 -19.49
N SER A 88 2.00 12.96 -19.76
CA SER A 88 0.55 12.88 -19.65
C SER A 88 0.06 13.21 -18.24
N LEU A 89 -1.16 13.76 -18.13
CA LEU A 89 -1.84 14.00 -16.87
C LEU A 89 -1.80 12.78 -15.94
N ARG A 90 -1.22 12.95 -14.75
CA ARG A 90 -1.13 11.91 -13.72
C ARG A 90 -2.30 12.02 -12.75
N ARG A 91 -3.04 10.92 -12.60
CA ARG A 91 -4.26 10.86 -11.77
C ARG A 91 -3.99 10.25 -10.42
N TYR A 92 -4.71 10.72 -9.41
CA TYR A 92 -4.71 10.11 -8.09
C TYR A 92 -5.58 8.85 -8.15
N VAL A 93 -5.05 7.75 -7.64
CA VAL A 93 -5.75 6.46 -7.58
C VAL A 93 -6.18 6.10 -6.16
N TRP A 94 -5.61 6.79 -5.17
CA TRP A 94 -5.93 6.62 -3.76
C TRP A 94 -5.47 7.83 -2.94
N GLU A 95 -6.20 8.14 -1.88
CA GLU A 95 -5.92 9.22 -0.94
C GLU A 95 -6.13 8.72 0.49
N ALA A 96 -5.27 9.14 1.42
CA ALA A 96 -5.38 8.85 2.84
C ALA A 96 -6.44 9.75 3.48
N ASN A 97 -7.35 9.16 4.26
CA ASN A 97 -8.41 9.84 5.00
C ASN A 97 -8.12 9.92 6.51
#